data_AF-A0A0T6AYQ0-F1
#
_entry.id   AF-A0A0T6AYQ0-F1
#
_cell.length_a   1.000
_cell.length_b   1.000
_cell.length_c   1.000
_cell.angle_alpha   90.00
_cell.angle_beta   90.00
_cell.angle_gamma   90.00
#
_symmetry.space_group_name_H-M   'P 1'
#
loop_
_entity.id
_entity.type
_entity.pdbx_description
1 polymer ?
#
loop_
_entity_poly.entity_id
_entity_poly.type
_entity_poly.pdbx_seq_one_letter_code
_entity_poly.pdbx_strand_id
1 'polypeptide(L)'
;MNVRDFIIITNHPDNRYTSGQTVKGKIHFKLHTGKIIQGIYVRFRGAAKVQWDESRKTESFGKEETTWVTYFGEHVYFDEQTYLIGSSDGESFELLAGEHNYKFEYNLPIGLPTSFDARLGSVAYIIKAVISMPW
;
A
#
# COMPACT_ATOMS: atom_id res chain seq x y z
N MET A 1 -20.12 4.03 7.04
CA MET A 1 -19.22 4.04 8.22
C MET A 1 -18.95 5.50 8.54
N ASN A 2 -19.31 6.00 9.73
CA ASN A 2 -19.16 7.42 10.06
C ASN A 2 -17.78 7.67 10.71
N VAL A 3 -16.73 7.47 9.90
CA VAL A 3 -15.34 7.79 10.25
C VAL A 3 -14.99 9.13 9.62
N ARG A 4 -14.37 10.00 10.40
CA ARG A 4 -13.78 11.26 9.92
C ARG A 4 -12.27 11.26 10.14
N ASP A 5 -11.60 12.06 9.33
CA ASP A 5 -10.17 12.36 9.47
C ASP A 5 -9.29 11.11 9.52
N PHE A 6 -9.60 10.08 8.71
CA PHE A 6 -8.80 8.85 8.65
C PHE A 6 -7.49 9.11 7.90
N ILE A 7 -6.46 9.47 8.65
CA ILE A 7 -5.19 9.95 8.12
C ILE A 7 -4.00 9.21 8.74
N ILE A 8 -2.94 9.06 7.94
CA ILE A 8 -1.63 8.61 8.39
C ILE A 8 -0.76 9.84 8.57
N ILE A 9 -0.19 9.98 9.76
CA ILE A 9 0.75 11.06 10.10
C ILE A 9 2.10 10.39 10.36
N THR A 10 3.09 10.67 9.53
CA THR A 10 4.45 10.17 9.75
C THR A 10 5.28 11.15 10.56
N ASN A 11 6.38 10.69 11.16
CA ASN A 11 7.27 11.52 11.95
C ASN A 11 8.25 12.35 11.11
N HIS A 12 8.37 12.07 9.81
CA HIS A 12 9.26 12.80 8.91
C HIS A 12 8.51 13.97 8.24
N PRO A 13 8.95 15.23 8.39
CA PRO A 13 8.21 16.40 7.90
C PRO A 13 7.96 16.35 6.39
N ASP A 14 8.93 15.85 5.62
CA ASP A 14 8.80 15.72 4.17
C ASP A 14 8.24 14.37 3.70
N ASN A 15 7.91 13.43 4.61
CA ASN A 15 7.57 12.04 4.28
C ASN A 15 8.58 11.33 3.36
N ARG A 16 9.86 11.69 3.44
CA ARG A 16 10.95 11.10 2.65
C ARG A 16 11.72 10.11 3.50
N TYR A 17 11.94 8.94 2.95
CA TYR A 17 12.66 7.86 3.61
C TYR A 17 13.71 7.27 2.68
N THR A 18 14.82 6.85 3.27
CA THR A 18 15.91 6.14 2.58
C THR A 18 15.89 4.68 2.99
N SER A 19 16.42 3.81 2.14
CA SER A 19 16.60 2.39 2.45
C SER A 19 17.29 2.18 3.81
N GLY A 20 16.84 1.18 4.58
CA GLY A 20 17.35 0.90 5.93
C GLY A 20 16.82 1.82 7.03
N GLN A 21 16.09 2.89 6.70
CA GLN A 21 15.49 3.76 7.72
C GLN A 21 14.23 3.16 8.34
N THR A 22 13.95 3.55 9.58
CA THR A 22 12.71 3.22 10.27
C THR A 22 11.64 4.27 10.01
N VAL A 23 10.52 3.85 9.42
CA VAL A 23 9.31 4.67 9.26
C VAL A 23 8.52 4.60 10.57
N LYS A 24 8.35 5.75 11.23
CA LYS A 24 7.49 5.84 12.42
C LYS A 24 6.32 6.77 12.14
N GLY A 25 5.17 6.46 12.70
CA GLY A 25 4.00 7.31 12.50
C GLY A 25 2.84 6.92 13.39
N LYS A 26 1.70 7.53 13.10
CA LYS A 26 0.43 7.19 13.72
C LYS A 26 -0.70 7.27 12.71
N ILE A 27 -1.68 6.39 12.90
CA ILE A 27 -3.00 6.49 12.28
C ILE A 27 -3.86 7.31 13.24
N HIS A 28 -4.51 8.34 12.73
CA HIS A 28 -5.48 9.15 13.45
C HIS A 28 -6.83 9.03 12.75
N PHE A 29 -7.90 8.90 13.52
CA PHE A 29 -9.26 9.01 13.01
C PHE A 29 -10.27 9.25 14.13
N LYS A 30 -11.44 9.75 13.76
CA LYS A 30 -12.57 9.96 14.68
C LYS A 30 -13.74 9.08 14.29
N LEU A 31 -14.27 8.36 15.26
CA LEU A 31 -15.44 7.50 15.11
C LEU A 31 -16.64 8.13 15.83
N HIS A 32 -17.73 8.42 15.10
CA HIS A 32 -18.92 9.04 15.69
C HIS A 32 -19.80 8.06 16.47
N THR A 33 -19.80 6.79 16.10
CA THR A 33 -20.64 5.74 16.68
C THR A 33 -19.81 4.48 16.87
N GLY A 34 -19.96 3.82 18.02
CA GLY A 34 -19.30 2.55 18.31
C GLY A 34 -19.51 1.54 17.19
N LYS A 35 -18.49 0.73 16.89
CA LYS A 35 -18.54 -0.23 15.80
C LYS A 35 -17.74 -1.49 16.10
N ILE A 36 -18.33 -2.64 15.78
CA ILE A 36 -17.66 -3.92 15.87
C ILE A 36 -16.64 -4.07 14.74
N ILE A 37 -15.39 -4.38 15.10
CA ILE A 37 -14.27 -4.58 14.18
C ILE A 37 -13.50 -5.84 14.57
N GLN A 38 -12.76 -6.42 13.62
CA GLN A 38 -11.81 -7.51 13.89
C GLN A 38 -10.42 -6.98 14.27
N GLY A 39 -10.05 -5.82 13.71
CA GLY A 39 -8.77 -5.21 14.00
C GLY A 39 -8.47 -4.02 13.11
N ILE A 40 -7.39 -3.33 13.44
CA ILE A 40 -6.86 -2.23 12.63
C ILE A 40 -5.42 -2.59 12.33
N TYR A 41 -5.06 -2.58 11.05
CA TYR A 41 -3.71 -2.88 10.63
C TYR A 41 -3.19 -1.81 9.68
N VAL A 42 -1.87 -1.74 9.62
CA VAL A 42 -1.14 -0.98 8.61
C VAL A 42 -0.46 -1.96 7.67
N ARG A 43 -0.47 -1.67 6.38
CA ARG A 43 0.20 -2.45 5.34
C ARG A 43 1.26 -1.59 4.66
N PHE A 44 2.49 -2.08 4.67
CA PHE A 44 3.63 -1.48 4.00
C PHE A 44 3.91 -2.28 2.73
N ARG A 45 3.89 -1.60 1.58
CA ARG A 45 4.19 -2.24 0.30
C ARG A 45 5.15 -1.40 -0.51
N GLY A 46 6.25 -2.01 -0.93
CA GLY A 46 7.20 -1.45 -1.89
C GLY A 46 7.25 -2.31 -3.14
N ALA A 47 6.96 -1.74 -4.31
CA ALA A 47 6.99 -2.50 -5.56
C ALA A 47 7.47 -1.64 -6.74
N ALA A 48 8.17 -2.29 -7.66
CA ALA A 48 8.44 -1.80 -9.00
C ALA A 48 7.42 -2.38 -9.97
N LYS A 49 6.92 -1.54 -10.88
CA LYS A 49 6.02 -1.94 -11.97
C LYS A 49 6.59 -1.41 -13.26
N VAL A 50 6.55 -2.22 -14.31
CA VAL A 50 6.91 -1.85 -15.67
C VAL A 50 5.79 -2.26 -16.61
N GLN A 51 5.51 -1.39 -17.58
CA GLN A 51 4.54 -1.68 -18.64
C GLN A 51 4.99 -0.97 -19.91
N TRP A 52 5.03 -1.71 -21.02
CA TRP A 52 5.33 -1.15 -22.33
C TRP A 52 4.59 -1.90 -23.44
N ASP A 53 4.32 -1.20 -24.53
CA ASP A 53 3.70 -1.77 -25.72
C ASP A 53 4.75 -1.97 -26.81
N GLU A 54 4.70 -3.11 -27.49
CA GLU A 54 5.57 -3.44 -28.61
C GLU A 54 4.72 -3.79 -29.84
N SER A 55 5.08 -3.25 -31.00
CA SER A 55 4.46 -3.61 -32.27
C SER A 55 5.13 -4.86 -32.83
N ARG A 56 4.36 -5.93 -33.01
CA ARG A 56 4.80 -7.15 -33.68
C ARG A 56 4.26 -7.17 -35.09
N LYS A 57 5.16 -7.24 -36.08
CA LYS A 57 4.80 -7.54 -37.46
C LYS A 57 4.76 -9.04 -37.65
N THR A 58 3.65 -9.55 -38.17
CA THR A 58 3.48 -10.95 -38.56
C THR A 58 3.07 -11.00 -40.01
N GLU A 59 3.77 -11.81 -40.80
CA GLU A 59 3.40 -12.07 -42.18
C GLU A 59 2.64 -13.41 -42.24
N SER A 60 1.41 -13.37 -42.76
CA SER A 60 0.62 -14.57 -43.02
C SER A 60 -0.02 -14.45 -44.40
N PHE A 61 0.14 -15.49 -45.23
CA PHE A 61 -0.39 -15.53 -46.60
C PHE A 61 -0.04 -14.29 -47.45
N GLY A 62 1.17 -13.73 -47.31
CA GLY A 62 1.65 -12.58 -48.08
C GLY A 62 1.02 -11.23 -47.69
N LYS A 63 0.33 -11.15 -46.55
CA LYS A 63 -0.12 -9.90 -45.94
C LYS A 63 0.68 -9.62 -44.67
N GLU A 64 1.21 -8.39 -44.56
CA GLU A 64 1.78 -7.87 -43.33
C GLU A 64 0.66 -7.42 -42.40
N GLU A 65 0.56 -8.03 -41.22
CA GLU A 65 -0.32 -7.58 -40.13
C GLU A 65 0.54 -7.03 -38.99
N THR A 66 0.19 -5.84 -38.50
CA THR A 66 0.83 -5.25 -37.32
C THR A 66 -0.09 -5.41 -36.11
N THR A 67 0.37 -6.15 -35.11
CA THR A 67 -0.35 -6.34 -33.84
C THR A 67 0.40 -5.61 -32.72
N TRP A 68 -0.33 -4.96 -31.82
CA TRP A 68 0.25 -4.37 -30.61
C TRP A 68 0.17 -5.38 -29.46
N VAL A 69 1.27 -5.58 -28.76
CA VAL A 69 1.37 -6.46 -27.60
C VAL A 69 1.82 -5.64 -26.39
N THR A 70 1.04 -5.68 -25.33
CA THR A 70 1.41 -5.05 -24.05
C THR A 70 2.16 -6.04 -23.18
N TYR A 71 3.33 -5.65 -22.70
CA TYR A 71 4.12 -6.37 -21.71
C TYR A 71 3.99 -5.68 -20.35
N PHE A 72 3.92 -6.49 -19.29
CA PHE A 72 3.82 -6.03 -17.91
C PHE A 72 4.72 -6.86 -17.01
N GLY A 73 5.35 -6.21 -16.04
CA GLY A 73 6.11 -6.86 -14.98
C GLY A 73 5.92 -6.14 -13.65
N GLU A 74 5.78 -6.91 -12.58
CA GLU A 74 5.79 -6.40 -11.20
C GLU A 74 6.86 -7.12 -10.40
N HIS A 75 7.62 -6.37 -9.61
CA HIS A 75 8.54 -6.89 -8.63
C HIS A 75 8.25 -6.27 -7.27
N VAL A 76 7.88 -7.10 -6.30
CA VAL A 76 7.54 -6.67 -4.95
C VAL A 76 8.77 -6.82 -4.05
N TYR A 77 9.25 -5.71 -3.51
CA TYR A 77 10.39 -5.69 -2.57
C TYR A 77 9.96 -6.14 -1.17
N PHE A 78 8.81 -5.66 -0.71
CA PHE A 78 8.19 -6.03 0.54
C PHE A 78 6.67 -5.77 0.46
N ASP A 79 5.91 -6.60 1.16
CA ASP A 79 4.45 -6.46 1.29
C ASP A 79 4.03 -7.06 2.63
N GLU A 80 4.10 -6.24 3.67
CA GLU A 80 3.94 -6.67 5.05
C GLU A 80 2.75 -5.95 5.69
N GLN A 81 2.02 -6.67 6.53
CA GLN A 81 0.92 -6.14 7.31
C GLN A 81 1.18 -6.31 8.81
N THR A 82 0.87 -5.27 9.57
CA THR A 82 1.04 -5.27 11.02
C THR A 82 -0.25 -4.80 11.67
N TYR A 83 -0.84 -5.65 12.49
CA TYR A 83 -2.01 -5.30 13.30
C TYR A 83 -1.58 -4.40 14.46
N LEU A 84 -2.24 -3.26 14.59
CA LEU A 84 -2.07 -2.32 15.70
C LEU A 84 -3.00 -2.67 16.86
N ILE A 85 -4.20 -3.15 16.52
CA ILE A 85 -5.16 -3.76 17.45
C ILE A 85 -5.86 -4.93 16.76
N GLY A 86 -6.30 -5.91 17.56
CA GLY A 86 -6.93 -7.12 17.05
C GLY A 86 -5.96 -7.99 16.25
N SER A 87 -6.51 -8.87 15.42
CA SER A 87 -5.74 -9.77 14.55
C SER A 87 -6.61 -10.28 13.40
N SER A 88 -6.00 -10.97 12.43
CA SER A 88 -6.73 -11.62 11.33
C SER A 88 -7.70 -12.68 11.83
N ASP A 89 -7.29 -13.45 12.83
CA ASP A 89 -8.01 -14.61 13.37
C ASP A 89 -8.60 -14.32 14.76
N GLY A 90 -8.63 -13.05 15.15
CA GLY A 90 -9.10 -12.60 16.46
C GLY A 90 -10.62 -12.50 16.54
N GLU A 91 -11.14 -12.56 17.77
CA GLU A 91 -12.54 -12.24 18.03
C GLU A 91 -12.84 -10.77 17.69
N SER A 92 -14.05 -10.55 17.18
CA SER A 92 -14.52 -9.21 16.90
C SER A 92 -14.82 -8.47 18.20
N PHE A 93 -14.43 -7.22 18.29
CA PHE A 93 -14.66 -6.39 19.47
C PHE A 93 -15.24 -5.04 19.08
N GLU A 94 -15.90 -4.40 20.04
CA GLU A 94 -16.49 -3.08 19.84
C GLU A 94 -15.43 -1.99 19.99
N LEU A 95 -15.19 -1.26 18.90
CA LEU A 95 -14.44 -0.01 18.92
C LEU A 95 -15.39 1.12 19.31
N LEU A 96 -15.19 1.71 20.48
CA LEU A 96 -16.02 2.79 20.99
C LEU A 96 -15.94 4.06 20.14
N ALA A 97 -17.01 4.86 20.16
CA ALA A 97 -17.00 6.19 19.58
C ALA A 97 -15.94 7.07 20.28
N GLY A 98 -15.28 7.92 19.51
CA GLY A 98 -14.23 8.80 20.02
C GLY A 98 -13.10 9.01 19.03
N GLU A 99 -12.02 9.61 19.54
CA GLU A 99 -10.80 9.85 18.80
C GLU A 99 -9.80 8.71 19.03
N HIS A 100 -9.28 8.16 17.94
CA HIS A 100 -8.39 7.00 17.95
C HIS A 100 -7.04 7.38 17.36
N ASN A 101 -5.98 7.02 18.07
CA ASN A 101 -4.60 7.30 17.69
C ASN A 101 -3.74 6.04 17.89
N TYR A 102 -3.36 5.38 16.79
CA TYR A 102 -2.55 4.16 16.84
C TYR A 102 -1.18 4.38 16.23
N LYS A 103 -0.13 4.22 17.03
CA LYS A 103 1.26 4.37 16.57
C LYS A 103 1.71 3.11 15.83
N PHE A 104 2.55 3.29 14.83
CA PHE A 104 3.20 2.21 14.11
C PHE A 104 4.68 2.51 13.88
N GLU A 105 5.45 1.44 13.71
CA GLU A 105 6.87 1.49 13.40
C GLU A 105 7.19 0.36 12.41
N TYR A 106 7.93 0.67 11.36
CA TYR A 106 8.34 -0.29 10.34
C TYR A 106 9.76 -0.02 9.88
N ASN A 107 10.59 -1.06 9.85
CA ASN A 107 11.97 -0.97 9.40
C ASN A 107 12.03 -1.25 7.89
N LEU A 108 12.43 -0.26 7.09
CA LEU A 108 12.60 -0.47 5.67
C LEU A 108 13.78 -1.41 5.39
N PRO A 109 13.63 -2.38 4.47
CA PRO A 109 14.75 -3.17 4.01
C PRO A 109 15.92 -2.33 3.47
N ILE A 110 17.12 -2.91 3.54
CA ILE A 110 18.34 -2.36 2.96
C ILE A 110 18.38 -2.69 1.45
N GLY A 111 18.90 -1.79 0.62
CA GLY A 111 19.01 -1.97 -0.84
C GLY A 111 17.76 -1.59 -1.64
N LEU A 112 16.85 -0.79 -1.08
CA LEU A 112 15.66 -0.34 -1.81
C LEU A 112 16.01 0.72 -2.87
N PRO A 113 15.50 0.61 -4.10
CA PRO A 113 15.67 1.64 -5.11
C PRO A 113 14.96 2.95 -4.76
N THR A 114 15.33 4.03 -5.45
CA THR A 114 14.65 5.32 -5.30
C THR A 114 13.27 5.25 -5.95
N SER A 115 12.27 5.83 -5.31
CA SER A 115 10.94 5.99 -5.90
C SER A 115 11.02 6.86 -7.15
N PHE A 116 10.39 6.42 -8.23
CA PHE A 116 10.26 7.22 -9.46
C PHE A 116 8.94 6.88 -10.15
N ASP A 117 8.49 7.81 -10.98
CA ASP A 117 7.36 7.63 -11.88
C ASP A 117 7.79 8.00 -13.29
N ALA A 118 7.66 7.06 -14.23
CA ALA A 118 8.07 7.21 -15.61
C ALA A 118 7.09 6.49 -16.55
N ARG A 119 7.11 6.89 -17.83
CA ARG A 119 6.18 6.37 -18.85
C ARG A 119 6.13 4.85 -18.93
N LEU A 120 7.27 4.17 -18.76
CA LEU A 120 7.38 2.71 -18.93
C LEU A 120 7.35 1.95 -17.60
N GLY A 121 7.24 2.65 -16.48
CA GLY A 121 7.26 2.01 -15.17
C GLY A 121 7.47 2.97 -14.01
N SER A 122 7.28 2.46 -12.80
CA SER A 122 7.34 3.22 -11.55
C SER A 122 7.86 2.35 -10.41
N VAL A 123 8.56 2.97 -9.46
CA VAL A 123 8.85 2.39 -8.14
C VAL A 123 8.08 3.18 -7.11
N ALA A 124 7.17 2.50 -6.40
CA ALA A 124 6.29 3.12 -5.41
C ALA A 124 6.35 2.40 -4.06
N TYR A 125 6.38 3.19 -2.99
CA TYR A 125 6.29 2.74 -1.61
C TYR A 125 5.02 3.32 -1.00
N ILE A 126 4.15 2.44 -0.49
CA ILE A 126 2.80 2.79 -0.04
C ILE A 126 2.59 2.27 1.38
N ILE A 127 2.06 3.14 2.23
CA ILE A 127 1.53 2.80 3.55
C ILE A 127 0.01 2.86 3.46
N LYS A 128 -0.68 1.78 3.81
CA LYS A 128 -2.15 1.73 3.85
C LYS A 128 -2.61 1.42 5.27
N ALA A 129 -3.50 2.25 5.79
CA ALA A 129 -4.21 1.99 7.03
C ALA A 129 -5.56 1.34 6.71
N VAL A 130 -5.92 0.27 7.42
CA VAL A 130 -7.15 -0.48 7.16
C VAL A 130 -7.84 -0.82 8.48
N ILE A 131 -9.15 -0.59 8.53
CA ILE A 131 -10.03 -1.07 9.59
C ILE A 131 -10.73 -2.32 9.06
N SER A 132 -10.39 -3.49 9.61
CA SER A 132 -11.03 -4.76 9.27
C SER A 132 -12.34 -4.90 10.02
N MET A 133 -13.44 -5.07 9.29
CA MET A 133 -14.75 -5.29 9.86
C MET A 133 -15.15 -6.75 9.66
N PRO A 134 -15.85 -7.38 10.62
CA PRO A 134 -16.53 -8.64 10.32
C PRO A 134 -17.58 -8.42 9.22
N TRP A 135 -17.84 -9.47 8.45
CA TRP A 135 -18.82 -9.48 7.36
C TRP A 135 -20.24 -9.18 7.84
#